data_AF-A0A8T2G6L9-F1
#
_entry.id   AF-A0A8T2G6L9-F1
#
_cell.length_a   1.000
_cell.length_b   1.000
_cell.length_c   1.000
_cell.angle_alpha   90.00
_cell.angle_beta   90.00
_cell.angle_gamma   90.00
#
_symmetry.space_group_name_H-M   'P 1'
#
loop_
_entity.id
_entity.type
_entity.pdbx_description
1 polymer ?
#
loop_
_entity_poly.entity_id
_entity_poly.type
_entity_poly.pdbx_seq_one_letter_code
_entity_poly.pdbx_strand_id
1 'polypeptide(L)'
;MASISETSDDGSNGGDPNQKPEEPHKNPQEGKEEENQNEKPKEDDHQEEEVENVPQIPPQMPLELIVSTIATLRRCHYPTLSLLSDSFRQVISSVDLFQTRSLIGSTEPVLYTLITFTSPNFEEPRWFILQRRNNTSLQLSLVTSLPPMFPGCTTVTIGHKIYVMGGLRSLNRRAKTVFVIDCRFHTWRYLQEMQMARSYAASAVIDGMIYVVGGSTKRSDDWVEVFNVETNTWENVPSILSPYGRSKAPFNVHFVLDNKIYILDGNNRVAYDLRGRRWEDWGPAGNQLGYFWQVLYCVVDDLLYAVVPDHLHVTPIVVYDPREMGWRPVMGVDYLPNLVYSESRMTNFGGNLMILGCYQSQARFDYYGEVNVWCVEVALERREDGEIWGKVQSLSLVNKFRKSPVFVLSRTVTV
;
A
#
# COMPACT_ATOMS: atom_id res chain seq x y z
N MET A 1 -24.50 -60.70 30.39
CA MET A 1 -25.55 -59.74 30.81
C MET A 1 -25.80 -58.86 29.60
N ALA A 2 -26.60 -59.32 28.63
CA ALA A 2 -28.08 -59.33 28.59
C ALA A 2 -28.61 -57.88 28.50
N SER A 3 -29.37 -57.42 27.50
CA SER A 3 -30.07 -58.03 26.34
C SER A 3 -30.23 -56.92 25.27
N ILE A 4 -29.93 -57.09 23.98
CA ILE A 4 -30.77 -57.58 22.85
C ILE A 4 -32.29 -57.41 22.99
N SER A 5 -32.90 -56.76 22.00
CA SER A 5 -34.14 -57.12 21.25
C SER A 5 -34.96 -55.86 20.92
N GLU A 6 -35.71 -55.71 19.83
CA GLU A 6 -35.88 -56.36 18.52
C GLU A 6 -36.86 -55.45 17.72
N THR A 7 -36.71 -55.42 16.39
CA THR A 7 -37.72 -55.41 15.28
C THR A 7 -39.09 -54.68 15.44
N SER A 8 -39.77 -54.11 14.43
CA SER A 8 -39.99 -54.47 13.01
C SER A 8 -40.79 -53.37 12.26
N ASP A 9 -40.55 -53.27 10.95
CA ASP A 9 -41.42 -52.97 9.78
C ASP A 9 -42.77 -52.22 9.90
N ASP A 10 -43.01 -51.22 9.03
CA ASP A 10 -43.71 -51.44 7.73
C ASP A 10 -43.97 -50.13 6.95
N GLY A 11 -43.81 -50.18 5.62
CA GLY A 11 -44.82 -49.64 4.68
C GLY A 11 -44.70 -48.24 4.04
N SER A 12 -44.32 -48.23 2.74
CA SER A 12 -45.14 -47.70 1.61
C SER A 12 -44.87 -46.30 0.98
N ASN A 13 -44.37 -46.38 -0.26
CA ASN A 13 -44.78 -45.72 -1.53
C ASN A 13 -44.61 -44.22 -1.85
N GLY A 14 -44.00 -44.04 -3.04
CA GLY A 14 -44.31 -43.00 -4.05
C GLY A 14 -43.33 -41.82 -4.08
N GLY A 15 -42.63 -41.46 -5.16
CA GLY A 15 -42.79 -41.73 -6.58
C GLY A 15 -42.50 -40.42 -7.34
N ASP A 16 -41.32 -40.32 -7.95
CA ASP A 16 -40.91 -39.28 -8.93
C ASP A 16 -41.53 -39.65 -10.30
N PRO A 17 -41.95 -38.71 -11.18
CA PRO A 17 -41.02 -38.30 -12.25
C PRO A 17 -41.20 -36.90 -12.87
N ASN A 18 -40.06 -36.37 -13.35
CA ASN A 18 -39.92 -35.40 -14.45
C ASN A 18 -40.40 -35.95 -15.82
N GLN A 19 -41.03 -35.10 -16.66
CA GLN A 19 -40.60 -34.70 -18.03
C GLN A 19 -41.73 -34.04 -18.87
N LYS A 20 -41.35 -33.01 -19.66
CA LYS A 20 -42.01 -32.37 -20.84
C LYS A 20 -42.34 -33.41 -21.97
N PRO A 21 -43.04 -33.14 -23.11
CA PRO A 21 -43.14 -31.86 -23.88
C PRO A 21 -44.44 -31.59 -24.72
N GLU A 22 -44.39 -30.49 -25.50
CA GLU A 22 -44.97 -30.22 -26.84
C GLU A 22 -46.43 -29.68 -27.08
N GLU A 23 -46.46 -28.71 -28.01
CA GLU A 23 -47.53 -27.89 -28.66
C GLU A 23 -48.30 -28.67 -29.78
N PRO A 24 -49.09 -28.05 -30.70
CA PRO A 24 -50.13 -27.00 -30.65
C PRO A 24 -51.40 -27.38 -31.47
N HIS A 25 -52.54 -26.63 -31.47
CA HIS A 25 -53.47 -26.57 -32.62
C HIS A 25 -54.56 -25.44 -32.57
N LYS A 26 -54.52 -24.57 -33.61
CA LYS A 26 -55.55 -23.87 -34.44
C LYS A 26 -57.06 -23.76 -34.06
N ASN A 27 -57.55 -22.50 -34.08
CA ASN A 27 -58.70 -21.85 -34.82
C ASN A 27 -60.13 -22.47 -34.84
N PRO A 28 -61.24 -21.79 -35.29
CA PRO A 28 -61.40 -20.45 -35.94
C PRO A 28 -62.66 -19.59 -35.52
N GLN A 29 -62.76 -18.36 -36.10
CA GLN A 29 -63.92 -17.59 -36.69
C GLN A 29 -65.35 -17.71 -36.11
N GLU A 30 -66.31 -16.75 -36.16
CA GLU A 30 -66.62 -15.61 -37.02
C GLU A 30 -67.88 -14.86 -36.49
N GLY A 31 -68.09 -13.61 -36.93
CA GLY A 31 -69.43 -13.09 -37.28
C GLY A 31 -70.09 -12.07 -36.33
N LYS A 32 -70.22 -10.80 -36.75
CA LYS A 32 -71.35 -10.29 -37.56
C LYS A 32 -71.36 -8.74 -37.61
N GLU A 33 -71.69 -8.26 -38.79
CA GLU A 33 -71.98 -6.87 -39.17
C GLU A 33 -73.32 -6.39 -38.60
N GLU A 34 -73.47 -5.07 -38.40
CA GLU A 34 -74.70 -4.34 -38.74
C GLU A 34 -74.44 -2.82 -38.84
N GLU A 35 -74.97 -2.22 -39.91
CA GLU A 35 -74.94 -0.81 -40.28
C GLU A 35 -75.90 0.05 -39.43
N ASN A 36 -75.58 1.34 -39.21
CA ASN A 36 -76.44 2.45 -39.69
C ASN A 36 -75.94 3.87 -39.33
N GLN A 37 -75.95 4.70 -40.37
CA GLN A 37 -76.46 6.08 -40.47
C GLN A 37 -75.81 7.25 -39.71
N ASN A 38 -75.20 8.12 -40.54
CA ASN A 38 -75.16 9.59 -40.51
C ASN A 38 -75.85 10.32 -39.35
N GLU A 39 -75.07 11.12 -38.61
CA GLU A 39 -75.45 12.47 -38.18
C GLU A 39 -74.17 13.32 -37.96
N LYS A 40 -74.12 14.50 -38.58
CA LYS A 40 -73.19 15.59 -38.24
C LYS A 40 -73.96 16.56 -37.36
N PRO A 41 -73.36 17.13 -36.30
CA PRO A 41 -72.99 18.55 -36.43
C PRO A 41 -71.76 19.02 -35.62
N LYS A 42 -71.13 20.06 -36.19
CA LYS A 42 -70.55 21.29 -35.60
C LYS A 42 -69.48 21.25 -34.49
N GLU A 43 -68.34 21.88 -34.85
CA GLU A 43 -67.50 22.85 -34.12
C GLU A 43 -67.38 22.73 -32.60
N ASP A 44 -66.16 22.50 -32.13
CA ASP A 44 -65.65 23.09 -30.89
C ASP A 44 -64.13 23.27 -30.94
N ASP A 45 -63.69 24.38 -30.33
CA ASP A 45 -62.34 24.94 -30.24
C ASP A 45 -61.25 23.96 -29.79
N HIS A 46 -60.12 23.95 -30.51
CA HIS A 46 -58.85 23.52 -29.95
C HIS A 46 -57.93 24.72 -29.77
N GLN A 47 -57.79 25.10 -28.49
CA GLN A 47 -56.73 25.95 -27.96
C GLN A 47 -55.38 25.35 -28.36
N GLU A 48 -54.51 26.18 -28.95
CA GLU A 48 -53.10 25.87 -29.15
C GLU A 48 -52.45 25.71 -27.77
N GLU A 49 -52.14 24.47 -27.38
CA GLU A 49 -51.26 24.21 -26.23
C GLU A 49 -49.87 24.76 -26.55
N GLU A 50 -49.44 25.74 -25.76
CA GLU A 50 -48.05 26.18 -25.67
C GLU A 50 -47.17 24.95 -25.45
N VAL A 51 -46.29 24.68 -26.41
CA VAL A 51 -45.26 23.65 -26.28
C VAL A 51 -44.38 24.02 -25.09
N GLU A 52 -44.57 23.29 -23.99
CA GLU A 52 -43.71 23.33 -22.81
C GLU A 52 -42.26 23.18 -23.26
N ASN A 53 -41.50 24.27 -23.06
CA ASN A 53 -40.09 24.35 -23.36
C ASN A 53 -39.38 23.36 -22.42
N VAL A 54 -39.02 22.19 -22.96
CA VAL A 54 -38.20 21.20 -22.25
C VAL A 54 -36.97 21.92 -21.70
N PRO A 55 -36.66 21.81 -20.39
CA PRO A 55 -35.48 22.45 -19.84
C PRO A 55 -34.26 21.96 -20.60
N GLN A 56 -33.58 22.88 -21.30
CA GLN A 56 -32.31 22.58 -21.94
C GLN A 56 -31.37 22.02 -20.87
N ILE A 57 -30.85 20.82 -21.14
CA ILE A 57 -29.81 20.17 -20.32
C ILE A 57 -28.73 21.23 -20.04
N PRO A 58 -28.38 21.52 -18.78
CA PRO A 58 -27.39 22.54 -18.48
C PRO A 58 -26.11 22.26 -19.27
N PRO A 59 -25.45 23.29 -19.84
CA PRO A 59 -24.22 23.08 -20.59
C PRO A 59 -23.23 22.34 -19.70
N GLN A 60 -22.80 21.16 -20.14
CA GLN A 60 -21.83 20.36 -19.42
C GLN A 60 -20.56 21.21 -19.28
N MET A 61 -20.11 21.39 -18.03
CA MET A 61 -18.85 22.10 -17.75
C MET A 61 -17.73 21.46 -18.59
N PRO A 62 -16.93 22.25 -19.32
CA PRO A 62 -15.80 21.72 -20.10
C PRO A 62 -14.90 20.83 -19.24
N LEU A 63 -14.52 19.67 -19.78
CA LEU A 63 -13.74 18.66 -19.04
C LEU A 63 -12.45 19.23 -18.47
N GLU A 64 -11.79 20.15 -19.18
CA GLU A 64 -10.56 20.83 -18.73
C GLU A 64 -10.78 21.68 -17.47
N LEU A 65 -11.93 22.35 -17.35
CA LEU A 65 -12.28 23.13 -16.16
C LEU A 65 -12.58 22.21 -14.97
N ILE A 66 -13.20 21.05 -15.23
CA ILE A 66 -13.41 20.01 -14.21
C ILE A 66 -12.06 19.49 -13.71
N VAL A 67 -11.13 19.13 -14.62
CA VAL A 67 -9.79 18.66 -14.27
C VAL A 67 -9.05 19.71 -13.44
N SER A 68 -9.02 20.96 -13.89
CA SER A 68 -8.33 22.05 -13.18
C SER A 68 -8.93 22.29 -11.79
N THR A 69 -10.25 22.23 -11.66
CA THR A 69 -10.94 22.39 -10.38
C THR A 69 -10.60 21.23 -9.44
N ILE A 70 -10.77 19.98 -9.87
CA ILE A 70 -10.51 18.79 -9.05
C ILE A 70 -9.01 18.67 -8.71
N ALA A 71 -8.10 19.11 -9.59
CA ALA A 71 -6.66 19.07 -9.35
C ALA A 71 -6.22 19.91 -8.15
N THR A 72 -6.93 21.01 -7.85
CA THR A 72 -6.64 21.86 -6.68
C THR A 72 -7.20 21.31 -5.37
N LEU A 73 -8.12 20.35 -5.44
CA LEU A 73 -8.76 19.74 -4.27
C LEU A 73 -7.92 18.59 -3.72
N ARG A 74 -7.98 18.42 -2.39
CA ARG A 74 -7.37 17.27 -1.73
C ARG A 74 -8.05 15.96 -2.12
N ARG A 75 -7.27 14.88 -2.24
CA ARG A 75 -7.79 13.55 -2.61
C ARG A 75 -8.84 13.00 -1.66
N CYS A 76 -8.84 13.44 -0.39
CA CYS A 76 -9.84 13.04 0.60
C CYS A 76 -11.28 13.40 0.21
N HIS A 77 -11.48 14.36 -0.69
CA HIS A 77 -12.82 14.75 -1.18
C HIS A 77 -13.28 13.95 -2.41
N TYR A 78 -12.37 13.21 -3.07
CA TYR A 78 -12.66 12.52 -4.34
C TYR A 78 -13.76 11.47 -4.21
N PRO A 79 -13.84 10.66 -3.13
CA PRO A 79 -14.95 9.71 -2.96
C PRO A 79 -16.32 10.39 -2.94
N THR A 80 -16.43 11.60 -2.36
CA THR A 80 -17.70 12.34 -2.36
C THR A 80 -17.97 12.96 -3.74
N LEU A 81 -16.94 13.56 -4.36
CA LEU A 81 -17.07 14.20 -5.67
C LEU A 81 -17.47 13.21 -6.78
N SER A 82 -16.94 11.98 -6.75
CA SER A 82 -17.25 10.94 -7.75
C SER A 82 -18.69 10.42 -7.67
N LEU A 83 -19.42 10.74 -6.59
CA LEU A 83 -20.84 10.44 -6.43
C LEU A 83 -21.75 11.57 -6.95
N LEU A 84 -21.21 12.78 -7.15
CA LEU A 84 -21.99 13.94 -7.58
C LEU A 84 -22.27 13.95 -9.09
N SER A 85 -21.36 13.41 -9.91
CA SER A 85 -21.48 13.42 -11.37
C SER A 85 -20.59 12.35 -12.01
N ASP A 86 -21.04 11.78 -13.12
CA ASP A 86 -20.25 10.87 -13.95
C ASP A 86 -19.01 11.55 -14.53
N SER A 87 -19.08 12.84 -14.89
CA SER A 87 -17.91 13.59 -15.38
C SER A 87 -16.84 13.72 -14.30
N PHE A 88 -17.22 13.97 -13.04
CA PHE A 88 -16.27 13.99 -11.92
C PHE A 88 -15.66 12.63 -11.67
N ARG A 89 -16.46 11.56 -11.72
CA ARG A 89 -15.97 10.19 -11.61
C ARG A 89 -14.96 9.86 -12.71
N GLN A 90 -15.26 10.20 -13.97
CA GLN A 90 -14.37 10.00 -15.11
C GLN A 90 -13.05 10.74 -14.93
N VAL A 91 -13.09 12.02 -14.54
CA VAL A 91 -11.87 12.81 -14.30
C VAL A 91 -11.04 12.24 -13.14
N ILE A 92 -11.66 11.84 -12.03
CA ILE A 92 -10.97 11.24 -10.88
C ILE A 92 -10.27 9.93 -11.25
N SER A 93 -10.85 9.17 -12.19
CA SER A 93 -10.26 7.94 -12.72
C SER A 93 -9.31 8.15 -13.91
N SER A 94 -9.08 9.39 -14.33
CA SER A 94 -8.23 9.72 -15.48
C SER A 94 -6.74 9.86 -15.10
N VAL A 95 -5.87 9.61 -16.08
CA VAL A 95 -4.43 9.89 -15.93
C VAL A 95 -4.10 11.38 -15.98
N ASP A 96 -4.92 12.18 -16.65
CA ASP A 96 -4.73 13.61 -16.88
C ASP A 96 -4.83 14.42 -15.58
N LEU A 97 -5.69 13.98 -14.66
CA LEU A 97 -5.80 14.59 -13.34
C LEU A 97 -4.47 14.54 -12.57
N PHE A 98 -3.80 13.38 -12.58
CA PHE A 98 -2.51 13.24 -11.91
C PHE A 98 -1.43 14.11 -12.56
N GLN A 99 -1.40 14.18 -13.90
CA GLN A 99 -0.46 15.04 -14.62
C GLN A 99 -0.67 16.52 -14.27
N THR A 100 -1.93 16.95 -14.23
CA THR A 100 -2.29 18.33 -13.85
C THR A 100 -1.88 18.63 -12.42
N ARG A 101 -2.16 17.73 -11.47
CA ARG A 101 -1.74 17.86 -10.07
C ARG A 101 -0.23 17.97 -9.93
N SER A 102 0.50 17.13 -10.68
CA SER A 102 1.96 17.15 -10.70
C SER A 102 2.49 18.48 -11.24
N LEU A 103 1.86 19.03 -12.28
CA LEU A 103 2.26 20.30 -12.90
C LEU A 103 2.05 21.49 -11.96
N ILE A 104 0.93 21.52 -11.23
CA ILE A 104 0.60 22.62 -10.29
C ILE A 104 1.18 22.40 -8.88
N GLY A 105 1.92 21.32 -8.65
CA GLY A 105 2.51 21.00 -7.35
C GLY A 105 1.49 20.63 -6.26
N SER A 106 0.31 20.15 -6.63
CA SER A 106 -0.75 19.77 -5.67
C SER A 106 -0.79 18.28 -5.33
N THR A 107 0.19 17.49 -5.78
CA THR A 107 0.31 16.08 -5.40
C THR A 107 0.55 15.93 -3.90
N GLU A 108 0.04 14.85 -3.32
CA GLU A 108 0.09 14.59 -1.88
C GLU A 108 0.89 13.30 -1.60
N PRO A 109 1.69 13.26 -0.52
CA PRO A 109 2.26 12.02 -0.04
C PRO A 109 1.14 11.15 0.55
N VAL A 110 1.16 9.87 0.21
CA VAL A 110 0.25 8.86 0.75
C VAL A 110 1.06 7.65 1.19
N LEU A 111 0.75 7.17 2.39
CA LEU A 111 1.49 6.07 2.99
C LEU A 111 0.75 4.75 2.78
N TYR A 112 1.42 3.80 2.13
CA TYR A 112 1.02 2.41 2.05
C TYR A 112 1.80 1.59 3.06
N THR A 113 1.12 0.74 3.81
CA THR A 113 1.75 -0.18 4.75
C THR A 113 1.21 -1.58 4.54
N LEU A 114 2.10 -2.56 4.64
CA LEU A 114 1.75 -3.96 4.52
C LEU A 114 1.61 -4.55 5.92
N ILE A 115 0.42 -5.03 6.27
CA ILE A 115 0.10 -5.52 7.63
C ILE A 115 -0.27 -7.00 7.56
N THR A 116 0.28 -7.79 8.48
CA THR A 116 -0.08 -9.19 8.72
C THR A 116 -0.53 -9.39 10.16
N PHE A 117 -1.17 -10.52 10.43
CA PHE A 117 -1.56 -10.95 11.77
C PHE A 117 -0.95 -12.34 12.01
N THR A 118 -0.27 -12.50 13.15
CA THR A 118 0.52 -13.71 13.45
C THR A 118 -0.15 -14.62 14.48
N SER A 119 -1.20 -14.15 15.15
CA SER A 119 -1.93 -14.89 16.18
C SER A 119 -3.45 -14.73 16.00
N PRO A 120 -4.25 -15.80 16.15
CA PRO A 120 -3.85 -17.18 16.46
C PRO A 120 -3.27 -17.94 15.26
N ASN A 121 -3.54 -17.48 14.03
CA ASN A 121 -3.04 -18.07 12.79
C ASN A 121 -2.37 -16.99 11.95
N PHE A 122 -1.36 -17.38 11.18
CA PHE A 122 -0.72 -16.51 10.20
C PHE A 122 -1.68 -16.13 9.09
N GLU A 123 -1.81 -14.83 8.82
CA GLU A 123 -2.55 -14.28 7.69
C GLU A 123 -1.59 -13.66 6.68
N GLU A 124 -1.86 -13.85 5.38
CA GLU A 124 -1.02 -13.22 4.36
C GLU A 124 -1.04 -11.69 4.50
N PRO A 125 0.14 -11.03 4.49
CA PRO A 125 0.20 -9.59 4.57
C PRO A 125 -0.67 -8.88 3.52
N ARG A 126 -1.45 -7.88 3.94
CA ARG A 126 -2.36 -7.10 3.09
C ARG A 126 -1.98 -5.62 3.08
N TRP A 127 -2.30 -4.95 1.98
CA TRP A 127 -2.05 -3.51 1.81
C TRP A 127 -3.10 -2.68 2.52
N PHE A 128 -2.63 -1.79 3.38
CA PHE A 128 -3.41 -0.71 3.97
C PHE A 128 -2.88 0.63 3.47
N ILE A 129 -3.78 1.58 3.34
CA ILE A 129 -3.48 2.96 2.95
C ILE A 129 -3.81 3.88 4.12
N LEU A 130 -2.86 4.70 4.53
CA LEU A 130 -3.09 5.78 5.47
C LEU A 130 -3.40 7.04 4.67
N GLN A 131 -4.66 7.47 4.75
CA GLN A 131 -5.17 8.63 4.02
C GLN A 131 -5.82 9.62 4.98
N ARG A 132 -5.82 10.90 4.61
CA ARG A 132 -6.62 11.90 5.31
C ARG A 132 -8.10 11.64 5.04
N ARG A 133 -8.91 11.54 6.08
CA ARG A 133 -10.38 11.43 5.97
C ARG A 133 -11.02 12.81 5.84
N ASN A 134 -10.41 13.81 6.47
CA ASN A 134 -10.75 15.22 6.35
C ASN A 134 -9.48 16.04 6.61
N ASN A 135 -9.62 17.36 6.83
CA ASN A 135 -8.46 18.22 7.03
C ASN A 135 -7.60 17.88 8.26
N THR A 136 -8.15 17.19 9.26
CA THR A 136 -7.49 16.98 10.56
C THR A 136 -7.30 15.51 10.96
N SER A 137 -8.05 14.58 10.37
CA SER A 137 -8.04 13.16 10.77
C SER A 137 -7.43 12.25 9.71
N LEU A 138 -6.58 11.34 10.19
CA LEU A 138 -6.01 10.25 9.41
C LEU A 138 -6.81 8.97 9.65
N GLN A 139 -6.93 8.16 8.61
CA GLN A 139 -7.54 6.84 8.68
C GLN A 139 -6.70 5.84 7.91
N LEU A 140 -6.44 4.70 8.53
CA LEU A 140 -5.77 3.58 7.91
C LEU A 140 -6.84 2.59 7.43
N SER A 141 -6.94 2.33 6.14
CA SER A 141 -7.97 1.47 5.55
C SER A 141 -7.37 0.36 4.67
N LEU A 142 -8.04 -0.79 4.60
CA LEU A 142 -7.65 -1.90 3.75
C LEU A 142 -7.87 -1.55 2.27
N VAL A 143 -6.89 -1.80 1.41
CA VAL A 143 -7.02 -1.67 -0.04
C VAL A 143 -7.35 -3.05 -0.63
N THR A 144 -8.64 -3.33 -0.79
CA THR A 144 -9.13 -4.67 -1.17
C THR A 144 -8.79 -5.07 -2.61
N SER A 145 -8.56 -4.10 -3.50
CA SER A 145 -8.21 -4.35 -4.91
C SER A 145 -6.76 -4.81 -5.12
N LEU A 146 -5.89 -4.63 -4.12
CA LEU A 146 -4.48 -5.03 -4.19
C LEU A 146 -4.28 -6.46 -3.67
N PRO A 147 -3.35 -7.22 -4.26
CA PRO A 147 -3.17 -8.62 -3.91
C PRO A 147 -2.50 -8.73 -2.52
N PRO A 148 -2.75 -9.84 -1.80
CA PRO A 148 -1.94 -10.18 -0.63
C PRO A 148 -0.48 -10.41 -1.04
N MET A 149 0.40 -10.34 -0.06
CA MET A 149 1.83 -10.42 -0.25
C MET A 149 2.49 -11.52 0.54
N PHE A 150 3.57 -12.06 -0.03
CA PHE A 150 4.44 -12.97 0.67
C PHE A 150 5.32 -12.20 1.69
N PRO A 151 5.46 -12.71 2.93
CA PRO A 151 6.43 -12.19 3.89
C PRO A 151 7.83 -12.12 3.30
N GLY A 152 8.60 -11.11 3.72
CA GLY A 152 9.96 -10.91 3.22
C GLY A 152 10.03 -10.46 1.76
N CYS A 153 8.95 -9.98 1.16
CA CYS A 153 9.06 -9.21 -0.08
C CYS A 153 9.83 -7.90 0.17
N THR A 154 10.41 -7.34 -0.89
CA THR A 154 11.07 -6.04 -0.86
C THR A 154 10.35 -5.08 -1.80
N THR A 155 10.39 -3.79 -1.49
CA THR A 155 9.64 -2.78 -2.21
C THR A 155 10.41 -1.49 -2.41
N VAL A 156 10.22 -0.87 -3.56
CA VAL A 156 10.71 0.48 -3.87
C VAL A 156 9.60 1.32 -4.48
N THR A 157 9.72 2.63 -4.35
CA THR A 157 8.78 3.61 -4.92
C THR A 157 9.45 4.41 -6.03
N ILE A 158 8.75 4.55 -7.16
CA ILE A 158 9.18 5.40 -8.28
C ILE A 158 7.95 6.17 -8.76
N GLY A 159 7.94 7.48 -8.51
CA GLY A 159 6.77 8.33 -8.76
C GLY A 159 5.54 7.81 -8.00
N HIS A 160 4.43 7.60 -8.72
CA HIS A 160 3.16 7.11 -8.18
C HIS A 160 3.06 5.57 -8.11
N LYS A 161 4.17 4.85 -8.28
CA LYS A 161 4.18 3.37 -8.36
C LYS A 161 4.98 2.74 -7.23
N ILE A 162 4.50 1.59 -6.77
CA ILE A 162 5.25 0.70 -5.87
C ILE A 162 5.63 -0.55 -6.65
N TYR A 163 6.92 -0.84 -6.72
CA TYR A 163 7.45 -2.08 -7.28
C TYR A 163 7.67 -3.06 -6.13
N VAL A 164 7.15 -4.27 -6.29
CA VAL A 164 7.15 -5.29 -5.26
C VAL A 164 7.80 -6.56 -5.80
N MET A 165 8.79 -7.08 -5.07
CA MET A 165 9.67 -8.13 -5.57
C MET A 165 9.88 -9.22 -4.52
N GLY A 166 9.80 -10.48 -4.97
CA GLY A 166 10.15 -11.66 -4.19
C GLY A 166 9.21 -11.95 -3.02
N GLY A 167 9.79 -12.52 -1.96
CA GLY A 167 9.10 -12.97 -0.75
C GLY A 167 9.09 -14.50 -0.61
N LEU A 168 8.54 -14.96 0.51
CA LEU A 168 8.53 -16.36 0.91
C LEU A 168 7.13 -16.96 0.76
N ARG A 169 6.92 -17.82 -0.25
CA ARG A 169 5.62 -18.45 -0.56
C ARG A 169 5.24 -19.55 0.43
N SER A 170 6.26 -20.27 0.91
CA SER A 170 6.14 -21.34 1.90
C SER A 170 7.51 -21.55 2.53
N LEU A 171 7.60 -22.39 3.57
CA LEU A 171 8.88 -22.73 4.18
C LEU A 171 9.92 -23.09 3.10
N ASN A 172 11.04 -22.36 3.08
CA ASN A 172 12.14 -22.47 2.11
C ASN A 172 11.82 -22.20 0.62
N ARG A 173 10.60 -21.75 0.26
CA ARG A 173 10.23 -21.44 -1.12
C ARG A 173 10.18 -19.95 -1.38
N ARG A 174 11.30 -19.42 -1.89
CA ARG A 174 11.43 -18.02 -2.32
C ARG A 174 10.70 -17.78 -3.65
N ALA A 175 10.32 -16.54 -3.92
CA ALA A 175 9.61 -16.15 -5.12
C ALA A 175 10.49 -15.35 -6.10
N LYS A 176 10.25 -15.52 -7.41
CA LYS A 176 10.81 -14.67 -8.48
C LYS A 176 9.87 -13.54 -8.90
N THR A 177 8.62 -13.60 -8.43
CA THR A 177 7.54 -12.71 -8.85
C THR A 177 7.88 -11.26 -8.60
N VAL A 178 7.55 -10.45 -9.61
CA VAL A 178 7.65 -9.00 -9.60
C VAL A 178 6.33 -8.45 -10.09
N PHE A 179 5.78 -7.47 -9.40
CA PHE A 179 4.63 -6.75 -9.88
C PHE A 179 4.73 -5.29 -9.46
N VAL A 180 3.96 -4.46 -10.15
CA VAL A 180 3.89 -3.03 -9.89
C VAL A 180 2.47 -2.65 -9.53
N ILE A 181 2.34 -1.83 -8.50
CA ILE A 181 1.09 -1.20 -8.08
C ILE A 181 1.08 0.22 -8.61
N ASP A 182 0.02 0.61 -9.29
CA ASP A 182 -0.30 2.00 -9.60
C ASP A 182 -1.17 2.56 -8.47
N CYS A 183 -0.60 3.44 -7.65
CA CYS A 183 -1.27 4.00 -6.46
C CYS A 183 -2.33 5.05 -6.80
N ARG A 184 -2.42 5.51 -8.06
CA ARG A 184 -3.48 6.44 -8.48
C ARG A 184 -4.82 5.73 -8.55
N PHE A 185 -4.81 4.49 -9.03
CA PHE A 185 -6.02 3.71 -9.33
C PHE A 185 -6.15 2.43 -8.49
N HIS A 186 -5.17 2.14 -7.62
CA HIS A 186 -5.11 0.88 -6.86
C HIS A 186 -5.21 -0.37 -7.74
N THR A 187 -4.60 -0.30 -8.91
CA THR A 187 -4.46 -1.40 -9.86
C THR A 187 -3.04 -1.96 -9.82
N TRP A 188 -2.87 -3.20 -10.25
CA TRP A 188 -1.56 -3.83 -10.27
C TRP A 188 -1.43 -4.76 -11.47
N ARG A 189 -0.18 -5.04 -11.86
CA ARG A 189 0.13 -6.00 -12.93
C ARG A 189 1.50 -6.64 -12.71
N TYR A 190 1.66 -7.87 -13.19
CA TYR A 190 2.96 -8.54 -13.21
C TYR A 190 3.95 -7.84 -14.15
N LEU A 191 5.23 -7.94 -13.79
CA LEU A 191 6.38 -7.54 -14.59
C LEU A 191 7.22 -8.77 -14.93
N GLN A 192 8.31 -8.55 -15.67
CA GLN A 192 9.30 -9.60 -15.90
C GLN A 192 9.82 -10.12 -14.57
N GLU A 193 9.75 -11.44 -14.36
CA GLU A 193 10.25 -12.08 -13.14
C GLU A 193 11.77 -11.91 -13.00
N MET A 194 12.25 -11.86 -11.74
CA MET A 194 13.67 -11.95 -11.44
C MET A 194 14.25 -13.26 -11.98
N GLN A 195 15.53 -13.25 -12.34
CA GLN A 195 16.25 -14.46 -12.70
C GLN A 195 16.37 -15.40 -11.49
N MET A 196 16.61 -14.85 -10.30
CA MET A 196 16.75 -15.61 -9.05
C MET A 196 15.59 -15.37 -8.08
N ALA A 197 15.17 -16.44 -7.40
CA ALA A 197 14.12 -16.38 -6.39
C ALA A 197 14.69 -15.79 -5.08
N ARG A 198 14.05 -14.76 -4.55
CA ARG A 198 14.54 -13.98 -3.40
C ARG A 198 13.49 -13.80 -2.32
N SER A 199 13.92 -13.75 -1.06
CA SER A 199 13.13 -13.33 0.09
C SER A 199 14.04 -12.62 1.08
N TYR A 200 13.54 -11.59 1.77
CA TYR A 200 14.32 -10.72 2.65
C TYR A 200 15.54 -10.18 1.90
N ALA A 201 15.30 -9.67 0.69
CA ALA A 201 16.30 -8.99 -0.12
C ALA A 201 16.25 -7.48 0.17
N ALA A 202 17.40 -6.83 0.03
CA ALA A 202 17.47 -5.39 0.04
C ALA A 202 17.14 -4.83 -1.35
N SER A 203 16.52 -3.66 -1.40
CA SER A 203 16.29 -2.98 -2.67
C SER A 203 16.43 -1.47 -2.60
N ALA A 204 16.87 -0.88 -3.70
CA ALA A 204 17.05 0.56 -3.85
C ALA A 204 16.81 0.99 -5.29
N VAL A 205 16.55 2.28 -5.49
CA VAL A 205 16.44 2.90 -6.81
C VAL A 205 17.61 3.86 -6.99
N ILE A 206 18.28 3.78 -8.13
CA ILE A 206 19.23 4.78 -8.57
C ILE A 206 19.12 4.95 -10.08
N ASP A 207 19.07 6.19 -10.57
CA ASP A 207 19.04 6.52 -12.00
C ASP A 207 17.97 5.71 -12.79
N GLY A 208 16.77 5.55 -12.21
CA GLY A 208 15.66 4.81 -12.84
C GLY A 208 15.78 3.27 -12.81
N MET A 209 16.85 2.75 -12.23
CA MET A 209 17.14 1.32 -12.11
C MET A 209 16.83 0.82 -10.70
N ILE A 210 16.19 -0.34 -10.60
CA ILE A 210 15.91 -1.00 -9.32
C ILE A 210 16.98 -2.05 -9.06
N TYR A 211 17.76 -1.87 -8.01
CA TYR A 211 18.72 -2.85 -7.55
C TYR A 211 18.06 -3.76 -6.52
N VAL A 212 18.19 -5.08 -6.69
CA VAL A 212 17.77 -6.09 -5.72
C VAL A 212 19.00 -6.88 -5.30
N VAL A 213 19.36 -6.72 -4.03
CA VAL A 213 20.57 -7.27 -3.46
C VAL A 213 20.19 -8.34 -2.45
N GLY A 214 20.74 -9.54 -2.62
CA GLY A 214 20.63 -10.55 -1.60
C GLY A 214 19.38 -11.42 -1.58
N GLY A 215 19.16 -12.13 -0.46
CA GLY A 215 17.93 -12.88 -0.19
C GLY A 215 17.72 -14.16 -1.00
N SER A 216 18.69 -14.61 -1.80
CA SER A 216 18.64 -15.84 -2.61
C SER A 216 19.16 -17.08 -1.86
N THR A 217 18.93 -18.29 -2.38
CA THR A 217 19.44 -19.56 -1.83
C THR A 217 20.90 -19.86 -2.17
N LYS A 218 21.33 -19.50 -3.38
CA LYS A 218 22.68 -19.78 -3.90
C LYS A 218 23.58 -18.56 -3.69
N ARG A 219 24.80 -18.81 -3.22
CA ARG A 219 25.89 -17.82 -3.13
C ARG A 219 26.72 -17.90 -4.40
N SER A 220 26.62 -16.91 -5.26
CA SER A 220 27.35 -16.81 -6.53
C SER A 220 27.39 -15.34 -6.97
N ASP A 221 27.95 -15.10 -8.16
CA ASP A 221 27.92 -13.81 -8.87
C ASP A 221 26.50 -13.23 -9.03
N ASP A 222 25.46 -14.04 -8.85
CA ASP A 222 24.04 -13.70 -9.01
C ASP A 222 23.40 -12.99 -7.79
N TRP A 223 24.20 -12.40 -6.89
CA TRP A 223 23.63 -11.80 -5.67
C TRP A 223 23.00 -10.44 -5.89
N VAL A 224 23.32 -9.79 -7.01
CA VAL A 224 22.78 -8.50 -7.39
C VAL A 224 22.10 -8.62 -8.74
N GLU A 225 20.84 -8.24 -8.78
CA GLU A 225 20.06 -8.11 -10.00
C GLU A 225 19.58 -6.68 -10.13
N VAL A 226 19.65 -6.13 -11.35
CA VAL A 226 19.22 -4.78 -11.67
C VAL A 226 18.09 -4.83 -12.66
N PHE A 227 16.98 -4.20 -12.33
CA PHE A 227 15.83 -4.09 -13.21
C PHE A 227 15.77 -2.70 -13.82
N ASN A 228 15.80 -2.67 -15.15
CA ASN A 228 15.53 -1.46 -15.90
C ASN A 228 14.02 -1.29 -16.07
N VAL A 229 13.50 -0.21 -15.47
CA VAL A 229 12.07 0.08 -15.44
C VAL A 229 11.52 0.47 -16.82
N GLU A 230 12.34 1.09 -17.66
CA GLU A 230 11.96 1.54 -19.00
C GLU A 230 11.87 0.38 -19.99
N THR A 231 12.87 -0.50 -19.98
CA THR A 231 12.94 -1.66 -20.90
C THR A 231 12.25 -2.90 -20.34
N ASN A 232 11.90 -2.92 -19.06
CA ASN A 232 11.33 -4.08 -18.37
C ASN A 232 12.23 -5.33 -18.46
N THR A 233 13.55 -5.13 -18.31
CA THR A 233 14.56 -6.20 -18.40
C THR A 233 15.44 -6.28 -17.16
N TRP A 234 15.92 -7.48 -16.87
CA TRP A 234 16.87 -7.75 -15.78
C TRP A 234 18.30 -7.89 -16.31
N GLU A 235 19.23 -7.24 -15.62
CA GLU A 235 20.68 -7.40 -15.77
C GLU A 235 21.21 -8.10 -14.50
N ASN A 236 22.02 -9.15 -14.69
CA ASN A 236 22.79 -9.73 -13.60
C ASN A 236 24.08 -8.91 -13.45
N VAL A 237 24.36 -8.42 -12.25
CA VAL A 237 25.59 -7.67 -11.99
C VAL A 237 26.56 -8.61 -11.27
N PRO A 238 27.65 -9.05 -11.95
CA PRO A 238 28.63 -9.92 -11.34
C PRO A 238 29.15 -9.30 -10.04
N SER A 239 28.93 -10.02 -8.96
CA SER A 239 29.19 -9.53 -7.63
C SER A 239 30.14 -10.50 -6.94
N ILE A 240 31.45 -10.25 -7.06
CA ILE A 240 32.44 -10.99 -6.29
C ILE A 240 32.27 -10.58 -4.83
N LEU A 241 31.66 -11.46 -4.06
CA LEU A 241 31.65 -11.31 -2.63
C LEU A 241 33.06 -11.52 -2.10
N SER A 242 33.63 -10.44 -1.57
CA SER A 242 34.73 -10.45 -0.61
C SER A 242 34.50 -11.55 0.46
N PRO A 243 35.53 -12.13 1.13
CA PRO A 243 35.43 -13.39 1.91
C PRO A 243 34.40 -13.42 3.07
N TYR A 244 33.72 -12.31 3.30
CA TYR A 244 32.68 -12.05 4.30
C TYR A 244 31.29 -12.66 3.97
N GLY A 245 31.08 -13.18 2.75
CA GLY A 245 29.80 -13.79 2.29
C GLY A 245 29.42 -15.15 2.91
N ARG A 246 29.75 -15.41 4.19
CA ARG A 246 29.50 -16.71 4.84
C ARG A 246 28.13 -16.89 5.49
N SER A 247 27.28 -15.88 5.55
CA SER A 247 25.99 -16.01 6.26
C SER A 247 24.82 -16.42 5.36
N LYS A 248 24.03 -17.39 5.85
CA LYS A 248 22.87 -18.01 5.18
C LYS A 248 21.58 -17.26 5.56
N ALA A 249 21.70 -16.19 6.36
CA ALA A 249 20.57 -15.55 6.98
C ALA A 249 19.84 -14.63 5.99
N PRO A 250 18.52 -14.44 6.16
CA PRO A 250 17.80 -13.35 5.51
C PRO A 250 18.42 -11.99 5.85
N PHE A 251 18.43 -11.05 4.90
CA PHE A 251 18.72 -9.64 5.21
C PHE A 251 17.50 -9.05 5.91
N ASN A 252 17.41 -9.32 7.21
CA ASN A 252 16.25 -8.94 8.02
C ASN A 252 16.06 -7.42 8.09
N VAL A 253 17.14 -6.66 7.92
CA VAL A 253 17.17 -5.20 8.05
C VAL A 253 18.18 -4.65 7.05
N HIS A 254 17.81 -3.60 6.34
CA HIS A 254 18.69 -2.82 5.46
C HIS A 254 18.15 -1.38 5.37
N PHE A 255 19.02 -0.45 4.99
CA PHE A 255 18.61 0.89 4.59
C PHE A 255 19.45 1.38 3.42
N VAL A 256 18.94 2.38 2.72
CA VAL A 256 19.60 3.03 1.60
C VAL A 256 20.03 4.41 2.06
N LEU A 257 21.33 4.69 2.00
CA LEU A 257 21.91 5.96 2.43
C LEU A 257 23.12 6.26 1.52
N ASP A 258 23.27 7.51 1.07
CA ASP A 258 24.41 7.94 0.25
C ASP A 258 24.67 7.01 -0.96
N ASN A 259 23.62 6.65 -1.70
CA ASN A 259 23.68 5.72 -2.83
C ASN A 259 24.24 4.32 -2.50
N LYS A 260 24.24 3.93 -1.23
CA LYS A 260 24.66 2.60 -0.78
C LYS A 260 23.52 1.88 -0.08
N ILE A 261 23.43 0.57 -0.30
CA ILE A 261 22.57 -0.30 0.49
C ILE A 261 23.40 -0.84 1.65
N TYR A 262 23.10 -0.39 2.86
CA TYR A 262 23.72 -0.89 4.08
C TYR A 262 22.97 -2.11 4.60
N ILE A 263 23.75 -3.13 4.94
CA ILE A 263 23.25 -4.46 5.24
C ILE A 263 23.97 -5.01 6.46
N LEU A 264 23.20 -5.50 7.44
CA LEU A 264 23.70 -6.27 8.56
C LEU A 264 23.30 -7.74 8.38
N ASP A 265 24.30 -8.63 8.41
CA ASP A 265 24.10 -10.06 8.24
C ASP A 265 24.89 -10.84 9.32
N GLY A 266 24.19 -11.17 10.41
CA GLY A 266 24.82 -11.68 11.61
C GLY A 266 25.79 -10.65 12.20
N ASN A 267 27.08 -10.97 12.23
CA ASN A 267 28.14 -10.06 12.66
C ASN A 267 28.76 -9.26 11.50
N ASN A 268 28.39 -9.55 10.26
CA ASN A 268 28.96 -8.89 9.09
C ASN A 268 28.22 -7.59 8.80
N ARG A 269 28.99 -6.53 8.58
CA ARG A 269 28.52 -5.18 8.28
C ARG A 269 29.02 -4.78 6.91
N VAL A 270 28.18 -5.00 5.90
CA VAL A 270 28.53 -4.78 4.50
C VAL A 270 27.62 -3.72 3.88
N ALA A 271 28.15 -2.99 2.91
CA ALA A 271 27.43 -2.03 2.11
C ALA A 271 27.66 -2.35 0.64
N TYR A 272 26.64 -2.14 -0.18
CA TYR A 272 26.76 -2.25 -1.63
C TYR A 272 26.66 -0.85 -2.25
N ASP A 273 27.75 -0.39 -2.87
CA ASP A 273 27.79 0.87 -3.63
C ASP A 273 27.05 0.69 -4.95
N LEU A 274 25.91 1.38 -5.09
CA LEU A 274 25.04 1.27 -6.26
C LEU A 274 25.67 1.90 -7.51
N ARG A 275 26.45 2.98 -7.36
CA ARG A 275 27.14 3.64 -8.48
C ARG A 275 28.39 2.85 -8.86
N GLY A 276 29.16 2.46 -7.86
CA GLY A 276 30.40 1.70 -8.03
C GLY A 276 30.20 0.23 -8.36
N ARG A 277 28.97 -0.29 -8.19
CA ARG A 277 28.60 -1.71 -8.34
C ARG A 277 29.56 -2.65 -7.62
N ARG A 278 29.92 -2.32 -6.37
CA ARG A 278 30.89 -3.07 -5.57
C ARG A 278 30.49 -3.17 -4.10
N TRP A 279 30.98 -4.22 -3.45
CA TRP A 279 30.85 -4.39 -2.01
C TRP A 279 31.93 -3.62 -1.24
N GLU A 280 31.52 -3.03 -0.13
CA GLU A 280 32.37 -2.33 0.82
C GLU A 280 32.03 -2.79 2.23
N ASP A 281 33.01 -2.83 3.13
CA ASP A 281 32.71 -2.89 4.57
C ASP A 281 32.25 -1.50 5.04
N TRP A 282 31.55 -1.41 6.16
CA TRP A 282 31.12 -0.11 6.70
C TRP A 282 32.30 0.80 7.13
N GLY A 283 33.53 0.32 7.03
CA GLY A 283 34.74 1.07 7.37
C GLY A 283 34.83 1.40 8.87
N PRO A 284 35.78 2.28 9.25
CA PRO A 284 36.03 2.65 10.65
C PRO A 284 34.82 3.32 11.33
N ALA A 285 34.03 4.07 10.57
CA ALA A 285 32.80 4.73 11.03
C ALA A 285 31.61 3.76 11.20
N GLY A 286 31.75 2.50 10.76
CA GLY A 286 30.68 1.50 10.83
C GLY A 286 30.22 1.18 12.26
N ASN A 287 31.05 1.41 13.27
CA ASN A 287 30.63 1.30 14.67
C ASN A 287 29.65 2.40 15.07
N GLN A 288 29.87 3.63 14.59
CA GLN A 288 28.96 4.76 14.85
C GLN A 288 27.64 4.53 14.12
N LEU A 289 27.68 4.25 12.82
CA LEU A 289 26.47 3.98 12.02
C LEU A 289 25.62 2.84 12.61
N GLY A 290 26.28 1.77 13.07
CA GLY A 290 25.61 0.60 13.64
C GLY A 290 25.03 0.76 15.03
N TYR A 291 25.30 1.89 15.72
CA TYR A 291 24.95 2.06 17.13
C TYR A 291 23.44 1.93 17.38
N PHE A 292 22.62 2.50 16.49
CA PHE A 292 21.16 2.45 16.57
C PHE A 292 20.53 1.49 15.56
N TRP A 293 21.26 0.49 15.05
CA TRP A 293 20.74 -0.38 13.99
C TRP A 293 19.45 -1.15 14.37
N GLN A 294 19.27 -1.49 15.64
CA GLN A 294 18.11 -2.25 16.13
C GLN A 294 16.90 -1.37 16.43
N VAL A 295 17.01 -0.06 16.28
CA VAL A 295 15.93 0.85 16.62
C VAL A 295 15.04 1.16 15.42
N LEU A 296 13.94 1.86 15.68
CA LEU A 296 13.04 2.28 14.63
C LEU A 296 13.70 3.39 13.80
N TYR A 297 14.02 3.14 12.54
CA TYR A 297 14.75 4.09 11.69
C TYR A 297 14.02 4.46 10.39
N CYS A 298 14.43 5.57 9.78
CA CYS A 298 14.01 5.99 8.45
C CYS A 298 15.03 6.95 7.85
N VAL A 299 15.15 6.96 6.51
CA VAL A 299 15.98 7.92 5.79
C VAL A 299 15.11 9.04 5.21
N VAL A 300 15.49 10.28 5.49
CA VAL A 300 14.89 11.50 4.95
C VAL A 300 16.03 12.41 4.49
N ASP A 301 15.97 12.88 3.24
CA ASP A 301 16.97 13.79 2.65
C ASP A 301 18.43 13.36 2.87
N ASP A 302 18.72 12.08 2.61
CA ASP A 302 20.04 11.44 2.81
C ASP A 302 20.58 11.48 4.24
N LEU A 303 19.69 11.61 5.22
CA LEU A 303 19.99 11.51 6.65
C LEU A 303 19.21 10.36 7.27
N LEU A 304 19.87 9.58 8.13
CA LEU A 304 19.25 8.44 8.80
C LEU A 304 18.75 8.86 10.18
N TYR A 305 17.43 8.88 10.34
CA TYR A 305 16.76 9.16 11.61
C TYR A 305 16.45 7.86 12.34
N ALA A 306 16.53 7.92 13.67
CA ALA A 306 16.27 6.79 14.55
C ALA A 306 15.53 7.25 15.81
N VAL A 307 14.53 6.47 16.25
CA VAL A 307 13.89 6.66 17.55
C VAL A 307 14.68 5.87 18.59
N VAL A 308 15.11 6.55 19.66
CA VAL A 308 15.84 5.92 20.76
C VAL A 308 14.85 5.70 21.92
N PRO A 309 14.54 4.45 22.31
CA PRO A 309 13.53 4.17 23.32
C PRO A 309 13.92 4.61 24.74
N ASP A 310 15.22 4.74 25.03
CA ASP A 310 15.74 5.00 26.37
C ASP A 310 16.00 6.50 26.62
N HIS A 311 15.67 6.97 27.83
CA HIS A 311 15.93 8.33 28.36
C HIS A 311 17.42 8.69 28.52
N LEU A 312 18.35 7.85 28.04
CA LEU A 312 19.78 8.12 28.09
C LEU A 312 20.20 9.27 27.16
N HIS A 313 19.33 9.68 26.24
CA HIS A 313 19.55 10.76 25.32
C HIS A 313 18.65 11.94 25.67
N VAL A 314 19.16 13.15 25.39
CA VAL A 314 18.44 14.41 25.60
C VAL A 314 17.13 14.44 24.80
N THR A 315 17.07 13.73 23.67
CA THR A 315 15.94 13.69 22.74
C THR A 315 15.60 12.24 22.38
N PRO A 316 14.32 11.91 22.12
CA PRO A 316 13.88 10.56 21.75
C PRO A 316 14.16 10.24 20.28
N ILE A 317 14.60 11.23 19.48
CA ILE A 317 14.97 11.06 18.08
C ILE A 317 16.40 11.57 17.88
N VAL A 318 17.19 10.77 17.16
CA VAL A 318 18.54 11.11 16.72
C VAL A 318 18.63 11.02 15.20
N VAL A 319 19.60 11.72 14.63
CA VAL A 319 19.88 11.74 13.19
C VAL A 319 21.35 11.50 12.94
N TYR A 320 21.66 10.66 11.95
CA TYR A 320 23.01 10.40 11.47
C TYR A 320 23.23 11.09 10.14
N ASP A 321 24.28 11.89 10.07
CA ASP A 321 24.76 12.47 8.82
C ASP A 321 25.97 11.68 8.31
N PRO A 322 25.87 11.02 7.14
CA PRO A 322 26.99 10.25 6.59
C PRO A 322 28.21 11.12 6.27
N ARG A 323 28.04 12.43 6.06
CA ARG A 323 29.14 13.36 5.76
C ARG A 323 29.96 13.71 7.00
N GLU A 324 29.29 13.79 8.15
CA GLU A 324 29.92 14.07 9.45
C GLU A 324 30.30 12.78 10.20
N MET A 325 29.80 11.64 9.72
CA MET A 325 30.01 10.31 10.30
C MET A 325 29.59 10.20 11.78
N GLY A 326 28.57 10.96 12.19
CA GLY A 326 28.15 11.08 13.59
C GLY A 326 26.64 11.14 13.78
N TRP A 327 26.19 10.70 14.96
CA TRP A 327 24.82 10.89 15.44
C TRP A 327 24.70 12.18 16.23
N ARG A 328 23.59 12.89 16.02
CA ARG A 328 23.22 14.08 16.78
C ARG A 328 21.74 14.06 17.18
N PRO A 329 21.36 14.72 18.28
CA PRO A 329 19.97 14.81 18.68
C PRO A 329 19.15 15.62 17.67
N VAL A 330 17.88 15.24 17.50
CA VAL A 330 16.85 16.09 16.87
C VAL A 330 16.20 16.92 17.95
N MET A 331 16.42 18.23 17.93
CA MET A 331 16.01 19.15 18.98
C MET A 331 14.50 19.44 18.95
N GLY A 332 13.91 19.83 20.09
CA GLY A 332 12.50 20.24 20.18
C GLY A 332 11.47 19.12 20.24
N VAL A 333 11.89 17.85 20.13
CA VAL A 333 11.04 16.68 20.40
C VAL A 333 11.26 16.26 21.84
N ASP A 334 10.45 16.76 22.77
CA ASP A 334 10.64 16.44 24.20
C ASP A 334 10.04 15.08 24.60
N TYR A 335 9.07 14.59 23.84
CA TYR A 335 8.34 13.37 24.14
C TYR A 335 7.81 12.69 22.88
N LEU A 336 7.85 11.36 22.88
CA LEU A 336 7.11 10.51 21.95
C LEU A 336 6.19 9.58 22.73
N PRO A 337 5.02 9.22 22.18
CA PRO A 337 4.11 8.27 22.83
C PRO A 337 4.81 6.92 23.04
N ASN A 338 4.43 6.23 24.12
CA ASN A 338 5.01 4.93 24.49
C ASN A 338 4.50 3.78 23.60
N LEU A 339 4.90 3.79 22.33
CA LEU A 339 4.61 2.75 21.36
C LEU A 339 5.55 1.56 21.56
N VAL A 340 5.08 0.36 21.18
CA VAL A 340 5.94 -0.83 21.06
C VAL A 340 6.83 -0.64 19.83
N TYR A 341 7.97 0.03 19.99
CA TYR A 341 8.83 0.41 18.88
C TYR A 341 9.38 -0.77 18.07
N SER A 342 9.59 -1.93 18.70
CA SER A 342 10.00 -3.17 18.01
C SER A 342 8.96 -3.66 16.99
N GLU A 343 7.69 -3.34 17.21
CA GLU A 343 6.56 -3.71 16.35
C GLU A 343 6.09 -2.53 15.48
N SER A 344 6.65 -1.34 15.68
CA SER A 344 6.28 -0.11 14.97
C SER A 344 7.07 0.05 13.66
N ARG A 345 6.63 0.97 12.80
CA ARG A 345 7.35 1.38 11.57
C ARG A 345 7.46 2.89 11.48
N MET A 346 8.67 3.38 11.21
CA MET A 346 8.92 4.77 10.86
C MET A 346 9.17 4.89 9.35
N THR A 347 8.67 5.96 8.75
CA THR A 347 8.76 6.17 7.31
C THR A 347 8.84 7.66 6.99
N ASN A 348 9.43 7.97 5.84
CA ASN A 348 9.51 9.33 5.31
C ASN A 348 8.15 9.66 4.75
N PHE A 349 7.53 10.73 5.23
CA PHE A 349 6.26 11.21 4.78
C PHE A 349 6.38 12.67 4.32
N GLY A 350 6.75 12.87 3.06
CA GLY A 350 6.89 14.20 2.47
C GLY A 350 7.97 15.06 3.15
N GLY A 351 9.10 14.46 3.53
CA GLY A 351 10.18 15.16 4.26
C GLY A 351 10.03 15.14 5.78
N ASN A 352 8.92 14.62 6.31
CA ASN A 352 8.68 14.47 7.74
C ASN A 352 8.81 13.01 8.18
N LEU A 353 8.84 12.78 9.49
CA LEU A 353 8.80 11.43 10.05
C LEU A 353 7.37 11.03 10.38
N MET A 354 7.00 9.83 9.98
CA MET A 354 5.72 9.23 10.35
C MET A 354 5.95 7.88 11.02
N ILE A 355 5.40 7.72 12.23
CA ILE A 355 5.52 6.51 13.03
C ILE A 355 4.14 5.86 13.15
N LEU A 356 4.01 4.64 12.66
CA LEU A 356 2.84 3.79 12.86
C LEU A 356 3.17 2.72 13.91
N GLY A 357 2.34 2.60 14.93
CA GLY A 357 2.57 1.64 16.01
C GLY A 357 1.38 1.42 16.92
N CYS A 358 1.53 0.48 17.85
CA CYS A 358 0.54 0.14 18.87
C CYS A 358 1.11 0.45 20.27
N TYR A 359 0.26 0.75 21.25
CA TYR A 359 0.70 0.84 22.64
C TYR A 359 1.00 -0.54 23.21
N GLN A 360 1.91 -0.59 24.18
CA GLN A 360 2.13 -1.79 24.98
C GLN A 360 0.91 -2.02 25.88
N SER A 361 0.02 -2.94 25.49
CA SER A 361 -1.01 -3.43 26.40
C SER A 361 -0.31 -4.21 27.54
N GLN A 362 -0.60 -3.86 28.79
CA GLN A 362 -0.23 -4.67 29.95
C GLN A 362 -0.90 -6.06 29.90
N ALA A 363 -1.99 -6.19 29.13
CA ALA A 363 -2.64 -7.46 28.84
C ALA A 363 -2.14 -8.01 27.49
N ARG A 364 -0.95 -8.63 27.46
CA ARG A 364 -0.56 -9.56 26.37
C ARG A 364 -1.51 -10.78 26.27
N PHE A 365 -2.51 -10.88 27.14
CA PHE A 365 -3.42 -12.01 27.30
C PHE A 365 -4.91 -11.64 27.18
N ASP A 366 -5.28 -10.39 26.88
CA ASP A 366 -6.68 -10.07 26.58
C ASP A 366 -7.02 -10.48 25.15
N TYR A 367 -7.39 -11.75 24.98
CA TYR A 367 -7.84 -12.34 23.71
C TYR A 367 -9.13 -11.70 23.14
N TYR A 368 -9.73 -10.72 23.84
CA TYR A 368 -11.01 -10.10 23.50
C TYR A 368 -10.94 -8.57 23.30
N GLY A 369 -9.78 -7.93 23.48
CA GLY A 369 -9.62 -6.48 23.36
C GLY A 369 -9.25 -6.00 21.94
N GLU A 370 -9.75 -4.83 21.55
CA GLU A 370 -9.29 -4.15 20.33
C GLU A 370 -7.89 -3.55 20.53
N VAL A 371 -6.97 -3.79 19.58
CA VAL A 371 -5.66 -3.17 19.50
C VAL A 371 -5.75 -1.87 18.71
N ASN A 372 -5.51 -0.76 19.40
CA ASN A 372 -5.50 0.58 18.83
C ASN A 372 -4.19 0.84 18.07
N VAL A 373 -4.31 1.23 16.80
CA VAL A 373 -3.18 1.65 15.96
C VAL A 373 -3.10 3.16 15.93
N TRP A 374 -1.93 3.68 16.30
CA TRP A 374 -1.65 5.10 16.37
C TRP A 374 -0.67 5.52 15.28
N CYS A 375 -0.84 6.75 14.82
CA CYS A 375 0.06 7.43 13.90
C CYS A 375 0.60 8.69 14.58
N VAL A 376 1.91 8.84 14.56
CA VAL A 376 2.63 10.04 15.02
C VAL A 376 3.25 10.71 13.81
N GLU A 377 2.97 12.00 13.62
CA GLU A 377 3.60 12.83 12.60
C GLU A 377 4.54 13.80 13.29
N VAL A 378 5.83 13.72 12.95
CA VAL A 378 6.87 14.62 13.46
C VAL A 378 7.38 15.43 12.29
N ALA A 379 7.08 16.72 12.27
CA ALA A 379 7.65 17.61 11.28
C ALA A 379 9.11 17.88 11.58
N LEU A 380 9.90 17.90 10.51
CA LEU A 380 11.32 18.21 10.57
C LEU A 380 11.57 19.61 10.02
N GLU A 381 12.47 20.33 10.67
CA GLU A 381 12.93 21.65 10.25
C GLU A 381 14.45 21.69 10.35
N ARG A 382 15.11 22.03 9.25
CA ARG A 382 16.57 22.25 9.25
C ARG A 382 16.83 23.75 9.34
N ARG A 383 17.57 24.17 10.37
CA ARG A 383 17.95 25.57 10.60
C ARG A 383 19.25 25.92 9.89
N GLU A 384 19.51 27.22 9.76
CA GLU A 384 20.68 27.77 9.05
C GLU A 384 22.02 27.35 9.68
N ASP A 385 22.04 27.12 10.98
CA ASP A 385 23.20 26.61 11.74
C ASP A 385 23.47 25.11 11.53
N GLY A 386 22.63 24.41 10.76
CA GLY A 386 22.71 22.98 10.51
C GLY A 386 22.00 22.11 11.55
N GLU A 387 21.47 22.70 12.63
CA GLU A 387 20.64 21.98 13.59
C GLU A 387 19.37 21.46 12.93
N ILE A 388 18.93 20.28 13.37
CA ILE A 388 17.67 19.69 12.94
C ILE A 388 16.74 19.69 14.13
N TRP A 389 15.61 20.34 13.93
CA TRP A 389 14.53 20.43 14.89
C TRP A 389 13.38 19.54 14.45
N GLY A 390 12.68 19.00 15.44
CA GLY A 390 11.48 18.21 15.25
C GLY A 390 10.34 18.76 16.09
N LYS A 391 9.10 18.63 15.59
CA LYS A 391 7.89 18.93 16.34
C LYS A 391 6.82 17.90 16.05
N VAL A 392 6.27 17.29 17.10
CA VAL A 392 5.10 16.40 16.96
C VAL A 392 3.91 17.26 16.49
N GLN A 393 3.51 17.08 15.23
CA GLN A 393 2.40 17.81 14.62
C GLN A 393 1.06 17.15 14.92
N SER A 394 1.03 15.81 14.93
CA SER A 394 -0.20 15.07 15.16
C SER A 394 0.05 13.72 15.84
N LEU A 395 -0.91 13.33 16.68
CA LEU A 395 -1.04 12.00 17.26
C LEU A 395 -2.47 11.53 17.02
N SER A 396 -2.66 10.57 16.13
CA SER A 396 -3.98 10.15 15.67
C SER A 396 -4.20 8.66 15.89
N LEU A 397 -5.38 8.28 16.41
CA LEU A 397 -5.87 6.91 16.35
C LEU A 397 -6.38 6.64 14.93
N VAL A 398 -5.72 5.77 14.19
CA VAL A 398 -5.99 5.59 12.74
C VAL A 398 -6.73 4.31 12.39
N ASN A 399 -6.69 3.30 13.26
CA ASN A 399 -7.49 2.08 13.15
C ASN A 399 -7.55 1.32 14.48
N LYS A 400 -8.45 0.33 14.55
CA LYS A 400 -8.55 -0.66 15.61
C LYS A 400 -8.63 -2.06 15.01
N PHE A 401 -7.82 -2.97 15.51
CA PHE A 401 -7.83 -4.37 15.07
C PHE A 401 -8.23 -5.31 16.21
N ARG A 402 -8.89 -6.41 15.89
CA ARG A 402 -9.18 -7.47 16.87
C ARG A 402 -7.96 -8.35 17.20
N LYS A 403 -6.89 -8.23 16.42
CA LYS A 403 -5.64 -8.99 16.53
C LYS A 403 -4.49 -8.01 16.52
N SER A 404 -3.37 -8.36 17.17
CA SER A 404 -2.17 -7.53 17.12
C SER A 404 -1.62 -7.47 15.69
N PRO A 405 -1.57 -6.30 15.06
CA PRO A 405 -1.02 -6.15 13.71
C PRO A 405 0.50 -6.20 13.76
N VAL A 406 1.11 -6.80 12.74
CA VAL A 406 2.54 -6.69 12.47
C VAL A 406 2.72 -5.88 11.19
N PHE A 407 3.34 -4.72 11.30
CA PHE A 407 3.67 -3.87 10.16
C PHE A 407 4.90 -4.45 9.47
N VAL A 408 4.73 -5.06 8.30
CA VAL A 408 5.81 -5.71 7.54
C VAL A 408 6.73 -4.65 6.93
N LEU A 409 6.16 -3.72 6.17
CA LEU A 409 6.88 -2.61 5.54
C LEU A 409 5.96 -1.42 5.31
N SER A 410 6.55 -0.25 5.10
CA SER A 410 5.86 1.01 4.87
C SER A 410 6.54 1.78 3.74
N ARG A 411 5.75 2.34 2.83
CA ARG A 411 6.20 3.10 1.66
C ARG A 411 5.31 4.29 1.41
N THR A 412 5.92 5.46 1.32
CA THR A 412 5.24 6.68 0.90
C THR A 412 5.36 6.84 -0.61
N VAL A 413 4.25 7.22 -1.22
CA VAL A 413 4.09 7.44 -2.65
C VAL A 413 3.45 8.80 -2.86
N THR A 414 3.92 9.56 -3.86
CA THR A 414 3.35 10.87 -4.21
C THR A 414 2.32 10.71 -5.32
N VAL A 415 1.11 11.23 -5.11
CA VAL A 415 -0.11 10.96 -5.90
C VAL A 415 -1.02 12.17 -6.06
#